data_AF-A0A0Q7H657-F1
#
_entry.id   AF-A0A0Q7H657-F1
#
_cell.length_a   1.000
_cell.length_b   1.000
_cell.length_c   1.000
_cell.angle_alpha   90.00
_cell.angle_beta   90.00
_cell.angle_gamma   90.00
#
_symmetry.space_group_name_H-M   'P 1'
#
loop_
_entity.id
_entity.type
_entity.pdbx_description
1 polymer ?
#
loop_
_entity_poly.entity_id
_entity_poly.type
_entity_poly.pdbx_seq_one_letter_code
_entity_poly.pdbx_strand_id
1 'polypeptide(L)' 'MFKKFLKDESGAQVVEYALIIAVVSIALVIALQLLASGAPFTNFISRLNVCLNGPGPCV' A
#
# COMPACT_ATOMS: atom_id res chain seq x y z
N MET A 1 -4.86 -3.44 -43.07
CA MET A 1 -3.89 -2.87 -42.11
C MET A 1 -4.35 -2.95 -40.64
N PHE A 2 -5.36 -3.77 -40.28
CA PHE A 2 -5.84 -3.93 -38.89
C PHE A 2 -5.32 -5.19 -38.17
N LYS A 3 -4.75 -6.16 -38.91
CA LYS A 3 -4.21 -7.40 -38.32
C LYS A 3 -2.84 -7.23 -37.63
N LYS A 4 -2.15 -6.11 -37.84
CA LYS A 4 -0.90 -5.77 -37.14
C LYS A 4 -1.13 -5.16 -35.75
N PHE A 5 -2.31 -4.59 -35.50
CA PHE A 5 -2.69 -4.08 -34.17
C PHE A 5 -3.14 -5.18 -33.19
N LEU A 6 -3.43 -6.38 -33.70
CA LEU A 6 -3.62 -7.61 -32.90
C LEU A 6 -2.29 -8.28 -32.53
N LYS A 7 -1.17 -7.74 -33.00
CA LYS A 7 0.20 -8.21 -32.71
C LYS A 7 1.06 -7.04 -32.23
N ASP A 8 0.51 -6.18 -31.37
CA ASP A 8 1.32 -5.39 -30.43
C ASP A 8 1.45 -6.19 -29.13
N GLU A 9 2.09 -7.35 -29.27
CA GLU A 9 2.51 -8.24 -28.18
C GLU A 9 3.53 -7.56 -27.26
N SER A 10 4.14 -6.46 -27.71
CA SER A 10 5.06 -5.62 -26.93
C SER A 10 4.37 -4.67 -25.93
N GLY A 11 3.06 -4.41 -26.08
CA GLY A 11 2.29 -3.58 -25.14
C GLY A 11 1.42 -4.38 -24.17
N ALA A 12 0.88 -5.52 -24.62
CA ALA A 12 0.07 -6.41 -23.78
C ALA A 12 0.87 -6.98 -22.60
N GLN A 13 2.15 -7.30 -22.82
CA GLN A 13 3.05 -7.78 -21.78
C GLN A 13 3.32 -6.74 -20.68
N VAL A 14 3.39 -5.44 -21.03
CA VAL A 14 3.56 -4.36 -20.04
C VAL A 14 2.29 -4.22 -19.18
N VAL A 15 1.12 -4.38 -19.78
CA VAL A 15 -0.17 -4.30 -19.08
C VAL A 15 -0.36 -5.46 -18.11
N GLU A 16 0.07 -6.68 -18.46
CA GLU A 16 -0.01 -7.84 -17.57
C GLU A 16 0.82 -7.64 -16.28
N TYR A 17 2.08 -7.21 -16.40
CA TYR A 17 2.90 -6.94 -15.22
C TYR A 17 2.41 -5.72 -14.43
N ALA A 18 1.93 -4.68 -15.10
CA ALA A 18 1.34 -3.52 -14.43
C ALA A 18 0.08 -3.90 -13.63
N LEU A 19 -0.75 -4.81 -14.15
CA LEU A 19 -1.95 -5.29 -13.47
C LEU A 19 -1.59 -6.12 -12.22
N ILE A 20 -0.56 -6.97 -12.31
CA ILE A 20 -0.06 -7.72 -11.15
C ILE A 20 0.45 -6.75 -10.07
N ILE A 21 1.27 -5.75 -10.47
CA ILE A 21 1.79 -4.75 -9.53
C ILE A 21 0.64 -3.96 -8.88
N ALA A 22 -0.37 -3.55 -9.66
CA ALA A 22 -1.51 -2.81 -9.13
C ALA A 22 -2.30 -3.61 -8.07
N VAL A 23 -2.61 -4.88 -8.37
CA VAL A 23 -3.33 -5.76 -7.44
C VAL A 23 -2.51 -6.01 -6.17
N VAL A 24 -1.22 -6.33 -6.31
CA VAL A 24 -0.31 -6.56 -5.18
C VAL A 24 -0.18 -5.30 -4.31
N SER A 25 -0.08 -4.12 -4.93
CA SER A 25 0.02 -2.84 -4.23
C SER A 25 -1.23 -2.55 -3.39
N ILE A 26 -2.43 -2.75 -3.97
CA ILE A 26 -3.70 -2.56 -3.23
C ILE A 26 -3.81 -3.54 -2.07
N ALA A 27 -3.48 -4.82 -2.31
CA ALA A 27 -3.49 -5.85 -1.26
C ALA A 27 -2.54 -5.50 -0.11
N LEU A 28 -1.34 -5.00 -0.41
CA LEU A 28 -0.36 -4.53 0.58
C LEU A 28 -0.89 -3.36 1.40
N VAL A 29 -1.52 -2.36 0.76
CA VAL A 29 -2.09 -1.21 1.48
C VAL A 29 -3.17 -1.67 2.45
N ILE A 30 -4.07 -2.57 2.04
CA ILE A 30 -5.12 -3.10 2.91
C ILE A 30 -4.52 -3.90 4.07
N ALA A 31 -3.53 -4.77 3.80
CA ALA A 31 -2.85 -5.53 4.84
C ALA A 31 -2.14 -4.61 5.86
N LEU A 32 -1.47 -3.56 5.38
CA LEU A 32 -0.82 -2.56 6.22
C LEU A 32 -1.83 -1.72 7.00
N GLN A 33 -2.99 -1.38 6.42
CA GLN A 33 -4.07 -0.70 7.13
C GLN A 33 -4.66 -1.58 8.24
N LEU A 34 -4.89 -2.87 7.99
CA LEU A 34 -5.33 -3.83 9.01
C LEU A 34 -4.28 -4.00 10.12
N LEU A 35 -2.99 -4.01 9.77
CA LEU A 35 -1.91 -4.07 10.75
C LEU A 35 -1.77 -2.77 11.55
N ALA A 36 -1.87 -1.60 10.90
CA ALA A 36 -1.76 -0.29 11.54
C ALA A 36 -2.98 0.05 12.41
N SER A 37 -4.18 -0.37 11.98
CA SER A 37 -5.44 -0.25 12.74
C SER A 37 -5.54 -1.30 13.84
N GLY A 38 -4.73 -2.36 13.80
CA GLY A 38 -4.47 -3.20 14.94
C GLY A 38 -3.97 -2.34 16.11
N ALA A 39 -4.68 -2.44 17.24
CA ALA A 39 -4.41 -1.72 18.49
C ALA A 39 -2.93 -1.45 18.84
N PRO A 40 -1.94 -2.36 18.64
CA PRO A 40 -0.55 -2.09 19.04
C PRO A 40 0.09 -0.88 18.34
N PHE A 41 -0.07 -0.70 17.02
CA PHE A 41 0.60 0.39 16.31
C PHE A 41 -0.07 1.74 16.58
N THR A 42 -1.40 1.76 16.62
CA THR A 42 -2.16 2.98 16.99
C THR A 42 -1.86 3.41 18.43
N ASN A 43 -1.75 2.47 19.37
CA ASN A 43 -1.34 2.77 20.74
C ASN A 43 0.10 3.30 20.81
N PHE A 44 1.03 2.75 20.02
CA PHE A 44 2.40 3.25 19.92
C PHE A 44 2.44 4.69 19.37
N ILE A 45 1.73 4.99 18.29
CA ILE A 45 1.64 6.34 17.72
C ILE A 45 0.97 7.32 18.70
N SER A 46 -0.05 6.88 19.42
CA SER A 46 -0.70 7.68 20.47
C SER A 46 0.29 8.03 21.59
N ARG A 47 1.05 7.03 22.06
CA ARG A 47 2.11 7.25 23.06
C ARG A 47 3.21 8.19 22.55
N LEU A 48 3.66 8.02 21.31
CA LEU A 48 4.61 8.95 20.69
C LEU A 48 4.06 10.37 20.65
N ASN A 49 2.82 10.58 20.23
CA ASN A 49 2.23 11.91 20.19
C ASN A 49 2.13 12.56 21.58
N VAL A 50 1.77 11.79 22.61
CA VAL A 50 1.74 12.28 24.00
C VAL A 50 3.15 12.67 24.47
N CYS A 51 4.18 11.91 24.09
CA CYS A 51 5.57 12.20 24.41
C CYS A 51 6.15 13.43 23.70
N LEU A 52 5.79 13.62 22.42
CA LEU A 52 6.33 14.68 21.59
C LEU A 52 5.59 16.01 21.77
N ASN A 53 4.28 15.97 22.04
CA ASN A 53 3.41 17.15 22.03
C ASN A 53 2.66 17.40 23.35
N GLY A 54 2.72 16.49 24.33
CA GLY A 54 2.00 16.59 25.60
C GLY A 54 2.91 16.80 26.81
N PRO A 55 2.39 17.30 27.95
CA PRO A 55 3.17 17.52 29.17
C PRO A 55 3.30 16.26 30.05
N GLY A 56 2.86 15.09 29.59
CA GLY A 56 2.73 13.86 30.40
C GLY A 56 3.94 12.92 30.29
N PRO A 57 4.21 12.08 31.31
CA PRO A 57 5.31 11.12 31.27
C PRO A 57 5.04 10.02 30.24
N CYS A 58 6.09 9.65 29.51
CA CYS A 58 6.12 8.58 28.52
C CYS A 58 6.11 7.19 29.16
N VAL A 59 5.09 6.84 29.94
CA VAL A 59 5.00 5.57 30.71
C VAL A 59 4.03 4.56 30.17
#